data_AF-A0A940VJQ4-F1
#
_entry.id   AF-A0A940VJQ4-F1
#
_cell.length_a   1.000
_cell.length_b   1.000
_cell.length_c   1.000
_cell.angle_alpha   90.00
_cell.angle_beta   90.00
_cell.angle_gamma   90.00
#
_symmetry.space_group_name_H-M   'P 1'
#
loop_
_entity.id
_entity.type
_entity.pdbx_description
1 polymer ?
#
loop_
_entity_poly.entity_id
_entity_poly.type
_entity_poly.pdbx_seq_one_letter_code
_entity_poly.pdbx_strand_id
1 'polypeptide(L)'
;MRKIRNFERLTDHGDADSRRVVLTIAERTLERLDAYNRIKAIMRFDGRTLTVGTRQWDLDAKRNVYLVGAGKACNAMARAVDEVLGGRSAHPRHRHRQGV
;
A
#
# COMPACT_ATOMS: atom_id res chain seq x y z
N MET A 1 -7.75 14.18 -3.19
CA MET A 1 -7.03 15.13 -4.08
C MET A 1 -6.92 14.46 -5.44
N ARG A 2 -7.27 15.15 -6.54
CA ARG A 2 -7.15 14.57 -7.89
C ARG A 2 -5.68 14.28 -8.23
N LYS A 3 -5.44 13.13 -8.85
CA LYS A 3 -4.16 12.71 -9.43
C LYS A 3 -3.81 13.58 -10.64
N ILE A 4 -4.79 13.90 -11.50
CA ILE A 4 -4.63 14.81 -12.64
C ILE A 4 -4.86 16.24 -12.15
N ARG A 5 -3.78 16.96 -11.86
CA ARG A 5 -3.84 18.29 -11.23
C ARG A 5 -4.29 19.41 -12.17
N ASN A 6 -4.07 19.25 -13.46
CA ASN A 6 -4.40 20.22 -14.50
C ASN A 6 -5.69 19.87 -15.26
N PHE A 7 -6.62 19.17 -14.59
CA PHE A 7 -7.86 18.67 -15.19
C PHE A 7 -8.64 19.77 -15.92
N GLU A 8 -8.84 20.91 -15.27
CA GLU A 8 -9.60 22.04 -15.84
C GLU A 8 -8.95 22.55 -17.12
N ARG A 9 -7.64 22.79 -17.10
CA ARG A 9 -6.88 23.24 -18.29
C ARG A 9 -6.93 22.25 -19.44
N LEU A 10 -7.03 20.94 -19.14
CA LEU A 10 -7.16 19.90 -20.18
C LEU A 10 -8.57 19.87 -20.79
N THR A 11 -9.59 20.33 -20.08
CA THR A 11 -10.99 20.38 -20.55
C THR A 11 -11.42 21.74 -21.12
N ASP A 12 -10.56 22.76 -21.04
CA ASP A 12 -10.87 24.14 -21.42
C ASP A 12 -10.75 24.42 -22.94
N HIS A 13 -10.43 23.41 -23.75
CA HIS A 13 -10.28 23.56 -25.20
C HIS A 13 -10.57 22.26 -25.93
N GLY A 14 -10.88 22.36 -27.24
CA GLY A 14 -11.27 21.22 -28.07
C GLY A 14 -12.63 20.63 -27.67
N ASP A 15 -12.82 19.34 -27.91
CA ASP A 15 -14.01 18.61 -27.46
C ASP A 15 -13.94 18.36 -25.94
N ALA A 16 -14.54 19.27 -25.18
CA ALA A 16 -14.52 19.26 -23.73
C ALA A 16 -15.27 18.05 -23.14
N ASP A 17 -16.36 17.60 -23.75
CA ASP A 17 -17.20 16.53 -23.21
C ASP A 17 -16.54 15.17 -23.37
N SER A 18 -15.99 14.87 -24.56
CA SER A 18 -15.19 13.66 -24.76
C SER A 18 -13.96 13.63 -23.86
N ARG A 19 -13.27 14.77 -23.69
CA ARG A 19 -12.10 14.87 -22.80
C ARG A 19 -12.45 14.66 -21.34
N ARG A 20 -13.59 15.17 -20.86
CA ARG A 20 -14.07 14.91 -19.50
C ARG A 20 -14.25 13.42 -19.26
N VAL A 21 -14.88 12.70 -20.19
CA VAL A 21 -15.07 11.24 -20.07
C VAL A 21 -13.73 10.52 -19.95
N VAL A 22 -12.79 10.78 -20.85
CA VAL A 22 -11.46 10.13 -20.83
C VAL A 22 -10.69 10.46 -19.56
N LEU A 23 -10.66 11.73 -19.15
CA LEU A 23 -9.94 12.15 -17.95
C LEU A 23 -10.57 11.57 -16.68
N THR A 24 -11.89 11.43 -16.61
CA THR A 24 -12.56 10.77 -15.48
C THR A 24 -12.18 9.29 -15.39
N ILE A 25 -12.09 8.58 -16.51
CA ILE A 25 -11.64 7.17 -16.52
C ILE A 25 -10.18 7.07 -16.08
N ALA A 26 -9.32 7.95 -16.60
CA ALA A 26 -7.91 7.99 -16.24
C ALA A 26 -7.70 8.29 -14.75
N GLU A 27 -8.44 9.27 -14.22
CA GLU A 27 -8.42 9.65 -12.80
C GLU A 27 -8.78 8.46 -11.90
N ARG A 28 -9.92 7.81 -12.16
CA ARG A 28 -10.36 6.62 -11.40
C ARG A 28 -9.36 5.47 -11.49
N THR A 29 -8.72 5.32 -12.65
CA THR A 29 -7.67 4.32 -12.86
C THR A 29 -6.44 4.63 -12.00
N LEU A 30 -5.98 5.88 -11.99
CA LEU A 30 -4.84 6.32 -11.17
C LEU A 30 -5.13 6.23 -9.67
N GLU A 31 -6.36 6.51 -9.24
CA GLU A 31 -6.79 6.30 -7.86
C GLU A 31 -6.75 4.82 -7.47
N ARG A 32 -7.25 3.93 -8.34
CA ARG A 32 -7.26 2.48 -8.09
C ARG A 32 -5.87 1.84 -8.15
N LEU A 33 -4.94 2.45 -8.88
CA LEU A 33 -3.53 2.04 -8.98
C LEU A 33 -2.64 2.67 -7.90
N ASP A 34 -3.20 3.47 -6.99
CA ASP A 34 -2.44 4.01 -5.87
C ASP A 34 -1.85 2.89 -5.01
N ALA A 35 -0.53 2.75 -5.04
CA ALA A 35 0.17 1.61 -4.46
C ALA A 35 0.00 1.53 -2.94
N TYR A 36 -0.04 2.68 -2.24
CA TYR A 36 -0.25 2.73 -0.80
C TYR A 36 -1.63 2.18 -0.43
N ASN A 37 -2.68 2.70 -1.07
CA ASN A 37 -4.05 2.23 -0.84
C ASN A 37 -4.22 0.77 -1.25
N ARG A 38 -3.57 0.34 -2.34
CA ARG A 38 -3.65 -1.03 -2.82
C ARG A 38 -3.06 -2.03 -1.83
N ILE A 39 -1.90 -1.72 -1.23
CA ILE A 39 -1.30 -2.55 -0.18
C ILE A 39 -2.25 -2.64 1.03
N LYS A 40 -2.76 -1.49 1.53
CA LYS A 40 -3.69 -1.49 2.66
C LYS A 40 -4.98 -2.28 2.39
N ALA A 41 -5.46 -2.29 1.15
CA ALA A 41 -6.69 -3.01 0.79
C ALA A 41 -6.51 -4.54 0.78
N ILE A 42 -5.30 -5.04 0.50
CA ILE A 42 -5.03 -6.47 0.40
C ILE A 42 -4.31 -7.05 1.62
N MET A 43 -3.77 -6.20 2.49
CA MET A 43 -2.93 -6.62 3.60
C MET A 43 -3.60 -6.30 4.94
N ARG A 44 -3.69 -7.29 5.82
CA ARG A 44 -4.24 -7.14 7.17
C ARG A 44 -3.40 -7.93 8.17
N PHE A 45 -3.20 -7.37 9.35
CA PHE A 45 -2.51 -8.03 10.44
C PHE A 45 -3.34 -7.93 11.73
N ASP A 46 -3.49 -9.02 12.46
CA ASP A 46 -4.28 -9.10 13.69
C ASP A 46 -3.42 -9.20 14.97
N GLY A 47 -2.11 -9.06 14.85
CA GLY A 47 -1.16 -9.22 15.95
C GLY A 47 -0.41 -10.55 15.94
N ARG A 48 -0.88 -11.54 15.17
CA ARG A 48 -0.21 -12.84 15.00
C ARG A 48 -0.19 -13.28 13.55
N THR A 49 -1.34 -13.24 12.89
CA THR A 49 -1.49 -13.70 11.51
C THR A 49 -1.45 -12.51 10.56
N LEU A 50 -0.51 -12.56 9.61
CA LEU A 50 -0.50 -11.66 8.48
C LEU A 50 -1.29 -12.28 7.33
N THR A 51 -2.29 -11.55 6.84
CA THR A 51 -3.04 -11.89 5.63
C THR A 51 -2.61 -10.95 4.49
N VAL A 52 -2.28 -11.52 3.33
CA VAL A 52 -2.05 -10.79 2.08
C VAL A 52 -2.88 -11.43 0.97
N GLY A 53 -3.90 -10.71 0.49
CA GLY A 53 -4.90 -11.25 -0.42
C GLY A 53 -5.59 -12.47 0.21
N THR A 54 -5.40 -13.63 -0.41
CA THR A 54 -5.96 -14.91 0.07
C THR A 54 -4.97 -15.76 0.87
N ARG A 55 -3.73 -15.29 1.04
CA ARG A 55 -2.67 -16.05 1.73
C ARG A 55 -2.51 -15.55 3.16
N GLN A 56 -2.19 -16.46 4.07
CA GLN A 56 -2.03 -16.19 5.49
C GLN A 56 -0.74 -16.81 6.04
N TRP A 57 -0.12 -16.12 7.00
CA TRP A 57 1.08 -16.58 7.69
C TRP A 57 1.02 -16.20 9.17
N ASP A 58 1.24 -17.17 10.05
CA ASP A 58 1.55 -16.92 11.46
C ASP A 58 2.97 -16.35 11.57
N LEU A 59 3.09 -15.10 12.01
CA LEU A 59 4.37 -14.42 12.15
C LEU A 59 5.13 -14.84 13.41
N ASP A 60 4.47 -15.37 14.45
CA ASP A 60 5.16 -15.87 15.64
C ASP A 60 5.90 -17.19 15.36
N ALA A 61 5.50 -17.91 14.31
CA ALA A 61 6.23 -19.07 13.79
C ALA A 61 7.47 -18.68 12.96
N LYS A 62 7.75 -17.38 12.77
CA LYS A 62 8.88 -16.88 11.98
C LYS A 62 9.90 -16.23 12.91
N ARG A 63 11.19 -16.55 12.69
CA ARG A 63 12.28 -15.98 13.49
C ARG A 63 12.42 -14.47 13.26
N ASN A 64 12.40 -14.06 11.99
CA ASN A 64 12.57 -12.69 11.54
C ASN A 64 11.59 -12.39 10.40
N VAL A 65 11.16 -11.13 10.31
CA VAL A 65 10.34 -10.61 9.21
C VAL A 65 11.11 -9.47 8.56
N TYR A 66 11.25 -9.51 7.24
CA TYR A 66 11.98 -8.50 6.47
C TYR A 66 11.08 -7.91 5.39
N LEU A 67 11.14 -6.60 5.22
CA LEU A 67 10.52 -5.89 4.12
C LEU A 67 11.61 -5.48 3.14
N VAL A 68 11.59 -6.06 1.94
CA VAL A 68 12.49 -5.70 0.84
C VAL A 68 11.63 -5.10 -0.26
N GLY A 69 12.00 -3.91 -0.73
CA GLY A 69 11.29 -3.23 -1.80
C GLY A 69 12.25 -2.54 -2.75
N ALA A 70 11.87 -2.49 -4.02
CA ALA A 70 12.58 -1.79 -5.07
C ALA A 70 11.58 -1.11 -6.01
N GLY A 71 11.97 0.01 -6.60
CA GLY A 71 11.18 0.73 -7.60
C GLY A 71 10.60 2.06 -7.13
N LYS A 72 10.08 2.84 -8.07
CA LYS A 72 9.66 4.25 -7.86
C LYS A 72 8.57 4.41 -6.78
N ALA A 73 7.67 3.44 -6.66
CA ALA A 73 6.58 3.47 -5.68
C ALA A 73 6.95 2.82 -4.33
N CYS A 74 8.20 2.37 -4.16
CA CYS A 74 8.62 1.58 -3.01
C CYS A 74 8.36 2.31 -1.68
N ASN A 75 8.66 3.60 -1.58
CA ASN A 75 8.45 4.36 -0.35
C ASN A 75 6.98 4.34 0.10
N ALA A 76 6.05 4.51 -0.83
CA ALA A 76 4.62 4.48 -0.54
C ALA A 76 4.17 3.08 -0.11
N MET A 77 4.62 2.03 -0.82
CA MET A 77 4.32 0.65 -0.45
C MET A 77 4.91 0.26 0.91
N ALA A 78 6.16 0.65 1.17
CA ALA A 78 6.85 0.31 2.41
C ALA A 78 6.19 0.97 3.62
N ARG A 79 5.78 2.24 3.48
CA ARG A 79 4.99 2.93 4.50
C ARG A 79 3.66 2.24 4.77
N ALA A 80 2.93 1.83 3.72
CA ALA A 80 1.67 1.11 3.89
C ALA A 80 1.86 -0.21 4.64
N VAL A 81 2.92 -0.97 4.31
CA VAL A 81 3.28 -2.21 5.01
C VAL A 81 3.59 -1.93 6.49
N ASP A 82 4.42 -0.94 6.78
CA ASP A 82 4.83 -0.62 8.14
C ASP A 82 3.65 -0.23 9.04
N GLU A 83 2.73 0.58 8.49
CA GLU A 83 1.50 0.96 9.19
C GLU A 83 0.57 -0.23 9.44
N VAL A 84 0.45 -1.18 8.50
CA VAL A 84 -0.36 -2.40 8.71
C VAL A 84 0.27 -3.30 9.78
N LEU A 85 1.60 -3.39 9.83
CA LEU A 85 2.31 -4.20 10.81
C LEU A 85 2.44 -3.51 12.18
N GLY A 86 1.97 -2.27 12.31
CA GLY A 86 2.02 -1.51 13.57
C GLY A 86 3.44 -1.32 14.10
N GLY A 87 4.42 -1.10 13.22
CA GLY A 87 5.82 -0.89 13.60
C GLY A 87 6.60 -2.16 14.02
N ARG A 88 6.06 -3.37 13.78
CA ARG A 88 6.82 -4.63 14.00
C ARG A 88 8.00 -4.82 13.04
N SER A 89 8.13 -3.97 12.03
CA SER A 89 9.05 -4.11 10.90
C SER A 89 10.54 -4.01 11.27
N ALA A 90 10.91 -3.64 12.51
CA ALA A 90 12.30 -3.28 12.82
C ALA A 90 12.78 -3.57 14.26
N HIS A 91 12.23 -4.52 15.01
CA HIS A 91 12.79 -4.87 16.33
C HIS A 91 13.16 -6.36 16.44
N PRO A 92 14.46 -6.70 16.53
CA PRO A 92 14.89 -8.03 16.95
C PRO A 92 14.35 -8.29 18.36
N ARG A 93 13.52 -9.32 18.54
CA ARG A 93 13.18 -9.75 19.89
C ARG A 93 14.42 -10.41 20.50
N HIS A 94 15.11 -9.70 21.40
CA HIS A 94 15.81 -10.38 22.50
C HIS A 94 14.74 -11.03 23.38
N ARG A 95 14.37 -12.28 23.06
CA ARG A 95 13.69 -13.13 24.03
C ARG A 95 14.73 -13.47 25.10
N HIS A 96 14.71 -12.76 26.23
CA HIS A 96 15.15 -13.36 27.48
C HIS A 96 14.29 -14.61 27.68
N ARG A 97 14.88 -15.79 27.43
CA ARG A 97 14.38 -17.02 28.04
C ARG A 97 14.55 -16.85 29.55
N GLN A 98 13.46 -16.59 30.26
CA GLN A 98 13.35 -16.94 31.67
C GLN A 98 12.61 -18.27 31.77
N GLY A 99 13.17 -19.20 32.56
CA GLY A 99 12.64 -20.51 32.93
C GLY A 99 12.92 -21.61 31.91
N VAL A 100 13.57 -22.74 32.23
CA VAL A 100 13.86 -23.42 33.51
C VAL A 100 15.33 -23.84 33.53
#